data_AF-A0A9X4SDH7-F1
#
_entry.id   AF-A0A9X4SDH7-F1
#
_cell.length_a   1.000
_cell.length_b   1.000
_cell.length_c   1.000
_cell.angle_alpha   90.00
_cell.angle_beta   90.00
_cell.angle_gamma   90.00
#
_symmetry.space_group_name_H-M   'P 1'
#
loop_
_entity.id
_entity.type
_entity.pdbx_description
1 polymer ?
#
loop_
_entity_poly.entity_id
_entity_poly.type
_entity_poly.pdbx_seq_one_letter_code
_entity_poly.pdbx_strand_id
1 'polypeptide(L)'
;MSIIITTKNGFIPILSLKNSFYSVIITLIIKSKGEKMVRGRSGLTPQEEQLKKVIASNIKKYLLSNNKKAVELQRGTGISQSSVSEYINAKTLPSAGNTQKIADFFGVLKSDIDPRYKDGYSIEEWKKSQTDSSIKNDPIIDETIETMRQLDESRQQVVLATANVQLKEQNDSKAKVIPMKKKSNVLSDEALQEAVDTAVAFDGIPLNEQEKEAAKALIRRFWEEDHLED
;
A
#
# COMPACT_ATOMS: atom_id res chain seq x y z
N MET A 1 -32.25 42.25 27.11
CA MET A 1 -32.78 42.72 25.81
C MET A 1 -32.81 41.50 24.89
N SER A 2 -33.99 40.91 24.70
CA SER A 2 -34.14 39.65 23.96
C SER A 2 -34.49 39.97 22.52
N ILE A 3 -33.61 39.61 21.58
CA ILE A 3 -33.85 39.77 20.14
C ILE A 3 -34.46 38.47 19.65
N ILE A 4 -35.69 38.54 19.12
CA ILE A 4 -36.41 37.41 18.53
C ILE A 4 -36.17 37.45 17.01
N ILE A 5 -35.64 36.37 16.44
CA ILE A 5 -35.53 36.20 14.98
C ILE A 5 -36.31 34.97 14.58
N THR A 6 -37.35 35.16 13.78
CA THR A 6 -38.25 34.11 13.29
C THR A 6 -37.70 33.52 11.98
N THR A 7 -37.58 32.19 11.88
CA THR A 7 -37.33 31.50 10.60
C THR A 7 -38.40 30.45 10.35
N LYS A 8 -38.65 30.12 9.06
CA LYS A 8 -39.84 29.39 8.59
C LYS A 8 -39.96 27.92 9.03
N ASN A 9 -38.97 27.33 9.69
CA ASN A 9 -38.99 25.91 10.07
C ASN A 9 -38.64 25.72 11.55
N GLY A 10 -39.65 25.60 12.40
CA GLY A 10 -39.56 24.97 13.72
C GLY A 10 -38.92 25.78 14.85
N PHE A 11 -39.69 25.95 15.93
CA PHE A 11 -39.30 26.60 17.19
C PHE A 11 -38.23 25.77 17.92
N ILE A 12 -37.10 26.37 18.28
CA ILE A 12 -36.17 25.81 19.28
C ILE A 12 -36.02 26.85 20.39
N PRO A 13 -36.50 26.60 21.62
CA PRO A 13 -36.27 27.52 22.72
C PRO A 13 -34.82 27.40 23.18
N ILE A 14 -34.05 28.50 23.06
CA ILE A 14 -32.72 28.59 23.67
C ILE A 14 -32.92 28.95 25.13
N LEU A 15 -32.68 27.98 26.01
CA LEU A 15 -32.62 28.20 27.46
C LEU A 15 -31.46 29.15 27.76
N SER A 16 -31.79 30.27 28.38
CA SER A 16 -30.85 31.29 28.86
C SER A 16 -29.80 30.68 29.78
N LEU A 17 -28.52 30.74 29.39
CA LEU A 17 -27.39 30.68 30.30
C LEU A 17 -26.21 31.45 29.67
N LYS A 18 -25.79 32.51 30.36
CA LYS A 18 -24.59 33.29 30.07
C LYS A 18 -23.36 32.38 30.16
N ASN A 19 -22.91 31.81 29.03
CA ASN A 19 -21.64 31.11 28.97
C ASN A 19 -20.87 31.53 27.72
N SER A 20 -19.73 32.18 27.93
CA SER A 20 -18.77 32.65 26.92
C SER A 20 -18.43 31.57 25.87
N PHE A 21 -18.47 30.29 26.28
CA PHE A 21 -18.21 29.14 25.42
C PHE A 21 -19.22 28.95 24.28
N TYR A 22 -20.52 29.21 24.50
CA TYR A 22 -21.51 29.06 23.41
C TYR A 22 -21.36 30.15 22.35
N SER A 23 -20.91 31.35 22.72
CA SER A 23 -20.57 32.41 21.77
C SER A 23 -19.37 32.02 20.91
N VAL A 24 -18.34 31.39 21.50
CA VAL A 24 -17.15 30.93 20.77
C VAL A 24 -17.52 29.78 19.82
N ILE A 25 -18.31 28.81 20.28
CA ILE A 25 -18.75 27.66 19.47
C ILE A 25 -19.65 28.11 18.31
N ILE A 26 -20.62 28.99 18.56
CA ILE A 26 -21.47 29.56 17.51
C ILE A 26 -20.64 30.41 16.55
N THR A 27 -19.66 31.17 17.03
CA THR A 27 -18.73 31.93 16.17
C THR A 27 -17.87 31.01 15.32
N LEU A 28 -17.36 29.89 15.85
CA LEU A 28 -16.62 28.88 15.09
C LEU A 28 -17.50 28.19 14.04
N ILE A 29 -18.75 27.86 14.37
CA ILE A 29 -19.72 27.25 13.46
C ILE A 29 -20.16 28.25 12.37
N ILE A 30 -20.35 29.52 12.71
CA ILE A 30 -20.64 30.60 11.75
C ILE A 30 -19.41 30.91 10.90
N LYS A 31 -18.19 30.88 11.45
CA LYS A 31 -16.93 31.08 10.71
C LYS A 31 -16.64 29.91 9.76
N SER A 32 -17.02 28.67 10.11
CA SER A 32 -16.91 27.51 9.20
C SER A 32 -17.99 27.49 8.11
N LYS A 33 -19.19 28.06 8.37
CA LYS A 33 -20.29 28.14 7.38
C LYS A 33 -20.32 29.47 6.60
N GLY A 34 -19.47 30.43 6.96
CA GLY A 34 -19.56 31.83 6.55
C GLY A 34 -18.31 32.40 5.87
N GLU A 35 -17.39 31.57 5.37
CA GLU A 35 -16.48 32.03 4.32
C GLU A 35 -17.30 32.36 3.07
N LYS A 36 -17.73 33.63 2.98
CA LYS A 36 -18.16 34.22 1.73
C LYS A 36 -17.01 34.03 0.74
N MET A 37 -17.19 33.11 -0.22
CA MET A 37 -16.30 32.98 -1.36
C MET A 37 -16.20 34.33 -2.08
N VAL A 38 -15.11 35.07 -1.82
CA VAL A 38 -14.69 36.16 -2.68
C VAL A 38 -14.20 35.49 -3.96
N ARG A 39 -15.09 35.37 -4.95
CA ARG A 39 -14.72 34.94 -6.31
C ARG A 39 -14.00 36.10 -7.01
N GLY A 40 -12.77 36.36 -6.57
CA GLY A 40 -11.74 37.01 -7.37
C GLY A 40 -11.00 35.95 -8.18
N ARG A 41 -10.75 36.20 -9.46
CA ARG A 41 -9.73 35.44 -10.22
C ARG A 41 -8.44 35.48 -9.40
N SER A 42 -7.82 34.34 -9.12
CA SER A 42 -6.38 34.13 -8.77
C SER A 42 -6.07 33.37 -7.47
N GLY A 43 -6.91 32.43 -7.01
CA GLY A 43 -6.47 31.50 -5.96
C GLY A 43 -7.25 30.20 -5.96
N LEU A 44 -6.58 29.08 -6.25
CA LEU A 44 -7.09 27.74 -5.95
C LEU A 44 -7.08 27.57 -4.43
N THR A 45 -8.12 26.97 -3.88
CA THR A 45 -8.09 26.54 -2.47
C THR A 45 -6.98 25.48 -2.29
N PRO A 46 -6.41 25.31 -1.08
CA PRO A 46 -5.43 24.26 -0.83
C PRO A 46 -5.93 22.86 -1.23
N GLN A 47 -7.24 22.63 -1.12
CA GLN A 47 -7.90 21.39 -1.51
C GLN A 47 -7.89 21.21 -3.03
N GLU A 48 -8.23 22.26 -3.79
CA GLU A 48 -8.18 22.23 -5.25
C GLU A 48 -6.74 22.10 -5.77
N GLU A 49 -5.77 22.70 -5.08
CA GLU A 49 -4.34 22.59 -5.36
C GLU A 49 -3.83 21.16 -5.22
N GLN A 50 -4.31 20.43 -4.22
CA GLN A 50 -4.01 19.01 -4.05
C GLN A 50 -4.75 18.15 -5.08
N LEU A 51 -6.03 18.42 -5.29
CA LEU A 51 -6.87 17.65 -6.19
C LEU A 51 -6.34 17.68 -7.63
N LYS A 52 -5.90 18.83 -8.13
CA LYS A 52 -5.33 18.92 -9.48
C LYS A 52 -4.04 18.11 -9.63
N LYS A 53 -3.25 17.94 -8.56
CA LYS A 53 -2.05 17.07 -8.58
C LYS A 53 -2.44 15.60 -8.70
N VAL A 54 -3.48 15.18 -7.98
CA VAL A 54 -4.01 13.80 -8.07
C VAL A 54 -4.52 13.53 -9.48
N ILE A 55 -5.35 14.42 -10.02
CA ILE A 55 -5.90 14.31 -11.37
C ILE A 55 -4.77 14.28 -12.41
N ALA A 56 -3.77 15.17 -12.29
CA ALA A 56 -2.61 15.19 -13.18
C ALA A 56 -1.84 13.86 -13.15
N SER A 57 -1.64 13.29 -11.96
CA SER A 57 -0.99 11.99 -11.77
C SER A 57 -1.78 10.86 -12.42
N ASN A 58 -3.10 10.83 -12.23
CA ASN A 58 -3.99 9.85 -12.85
C ASN A 58 -3.92 9.91 -14.38
N ILE A 59 -3.98 11.12 -14.96
CA ILE A 59 -3.85 11.31 -16.41
C ILE A 59 -2.50 10.79 -16.91
N LYS A 60 -1.40 11.12 -16.23
CA LYS A 60 -0.05 10.63 -16.59
C LYS A 60 0.06 9.11 -16.50
N LYS A 61 -0.50 8.51 -15.44
CA LYS A 61 -0.57 7.05 -15.27
C LYS A 61 -1.27 6.39 -16.46
N TYR A 62 -2.41 6.93 -16.89
CA TYR A 62 -3.15 6.38 -18.04
C TYR A 62 -2.45 6.61 -19.38
N LEU A 63 -1.76 7.74 -19.55
CA LEU A 63 -0.89 7.95 -20.72
C LEU A 63 0.21 6.89 -20.80
N LEU A 64 0.93 6.64 -19.70
CA LEU A 64 2.03 5.67 -19.66
C LEU A 64 1.53 4.23 -19.88
N SER A 65 0.48 3.81 -19.15
CA SER A 65 -0.05 2.45 -19.23
C SER A 65 -0.66 2.11 -20.60
N ASN A 66 -1.19 3.10 -21.33
CA ASN A 66 -1.72 2.90 -22.68
C ASN A 66 -0.69 3.22 -23.78
N ASN A 67 0.57 3.50 -23.43
CA ASN A 67 1.62 3.94 -24.35
C ASN A 67 1.17 5.12 -25.25
N LYS A 68 0.51 6.11 -24.65
CA LYS A 68 -0.03 7.30 -25.30
C LYS A 68 0.73 8.56 -24.94
N LYS A 69 0.88 9.45 -25.91
CA LYS A 69 1.43 10.79 -25.71
C LYS A 69 0.31 11.82 -25.45
N ALA A 70 0.64 12.94 -24.82
CA ALA A 70 -0.30 14.03 -24.57
C ALA A 70 -0.95 14.58 -25.86
N VAL A 71 -0.23 14.56 -26.98
CA VAL A 71 -0.75 14.94 -28.30
C VAL A 71 -1.84 13.98 -28.79
N GLU A 72 -1.72 12.68 -28.50
CA GLU A 72 -2.76 11.71 -28.85
C GLU A 72 -4.02 11.91 -28.00
N LEU A 73 -3.86 12.21 -26.70
CA LEU A 73 -4.97 12.58 -25.82
C LEU A 73 -5.68 13.84 -26.33
N GLN A 74 -4.93 14.86 -26.75
CA GLN A 74 -5.45 16.09 -27.34
C GLN A 74 -6.28 15.78 -28.60
N ARG A 75 -5.73 15.00 -29.53
CA ARG A 75 -6.43 14.63 -30.78
C ARG A 75 -7.66 13.76 -30.54
N GLY A 76 -7.59 12.82 -29.60
CA GLY A 76 -8.68 11.89 -29.31
C GLY A 76 -9.84 12.50 -28.52
N THR A 77 -9.57 13.52 -27.70
CA THR A 77 -10.60 14.17 -26.86
C THR A 77 -11.17 15.47 -27.45
N GLY A 78 -10.46 16.09 -28.41
CA GLY A 78 -10.77 17.42 -28.93
C GLY A 78 -10.59 18.54 -27.90
N ILE A 79 -9.94 18.27 -26.76
CA ILE A 79 -9.54 19.29 -25.78
C ILE A 79 -8.35 20.07 -26.35
N SER A 80 -8.26 21.39 -26.10
CA SER A 80 -7.13 22.18 -26.59
C SER A 80 -5.79 21.67 -26.04
N GLN A 81 -4.72 21.78 -26.83
CA GLN A 81 -3.36 21.40 -26.39
C GLN A 81 -2.96 22.14 -25.10
N SER A 82 -3.30 23.43 -25.00
CA SER A 82 -3.02 24.24 -23.80
C SER A 82 -3.69 23.64 -22.57
N SER A 83 -4.98 23.31 -22.66
CA SER A 83 -5.73 22.74 -21.55
C SER A 83 -5.20 21.36 -21.14
N VAL A 84 -4.89 20.49 -22.10
CA VAL A 84 -4.28 19.18 -21.80
C VAL A 84 -2.95 19.36 -21.06
N SER A 85 -2.10 20.29 -21.50
CA SER A 85 -0.84 20.60 -20.84
C SER A 85 -1.05 21.15 -19.43
N GLU A 86 -2.03 22.03 -19.22
CA GLU A 86 -2.36 22.55 -17.89
C GLU A 86 -2.82 21.43 -16.95
N TYR A 87 -3.65 20.51 -17.43
CA TYR A 87 -4.13 19.38 -16.62
C TYR A 87 -2.99 18.43 -16.24
N ILE A 88 -2.16 18.04 -17.20
CA ILE A 88 -1.00 17.15 -16.96
C ILE A 88 0.04 17.80 -16.02
N ASN A 89 0.15 19.13 -16.06
CA ASN A 89 1.07 19.88 -15.20
C ASN A 89 0.43 20.39 -13.91
N ALA A 90 -0.76 19.91 -13.55
CA ALA A 90 -1.48 20.31 -12.34
C ALA A 90 -1.59 21.85 -12.21
N LYS A 91 -1.87 22.56 -13.31
CA LYS A 91 -2.08 24.01 -13.29
C LYS A 91 -3.54 24.36 -13.07
N THR A 92 -4.44 23.62 -13.71
CA THR A 92 -5.89 23.85 -13.65
C THR A 92 -6.63 22.53 -13.48
N LEU A 93 -7.85 22.61 -12.93
CA LEU A 93 -8.74 21.45 -12.83
C LEU A 93 -9.48 21.25 -14.16
N PRO A 94 -9.60 20.01 -14.66
CA PRO A 94 -10.49 19.74 -15.77
C PRO A 94 -11.95 19.97 -15.35
N SER A 95 -12.74 20.49 -16.28
CA SER A 95 -14.19 20.57 -16.12
C SER A 95 -14.82 19.17 -16.10
N ALA A 96 -16.06 19.06 -15.63
CA ALA A 96 -16.78 17.79 -15.63
C ALA A 96 -16.88 17.15 -17.02
N GLY A 97 -17.08 17.96 -18.07
CA GLY A 97 -17.13 17.49 -19.46
C GLY A 97 -15.75 17.08 -19.99
N ASN A 98 -14.70 17.84 -19.69
CA ASN A 98 -13.34 17.47 -20.10
C ASN A 98 -12.84 16.22 -19.37
N THR A 99 -13.22 16.05 -18.10
CA THR A 99 -12.94 14.84 -17.32
C THR A 99 -13.58 13.61 -17.97
N GLN A 100 -14.84 13.73 -18.39
CA GLN A 100 -15.54 12.63 -19.08
C GLN A 100 -14.84 12.28 -20.40
N LYS A 101 -14.52 13.27 -21.23
CA LYS A 101 -13.81 13.03 -22.50
C LYS A 101 -12.48 12.30 -22.30
N ILE A 102 -11.72 12.67 -21.26
CA ILE A 102 -10.46 12.01 -20.92
C ILE A 102 -10.71 10.56 -20.49
N ALA A 103 -11.73 10.31 -19.66
CA ALA A 103 -12.11 8.98 -19.23
C ALA A 103 -12.53 8.09 -20.42
N ASP A 104 -13.38 8.62 -21.31
CA ASP A 104 -13.84 7.96 -22.53
C ASP A 104 -12.67 7.59 -23.45
N PHE A 105 -11.69 8.49 -23.60
CA PHE A 105 -10.49 8.24 -24.41
C PHE A 105 -9.67 7.04 -23.89
N PHE A 106 -9.59 6.85 -22.58
CA PHE A 106 -8.88 5.73 -21.97
C PHE A 106 -9.76 4.49 -21.71
N GLY A 107 -11.08 4.59 -21.92
CA GLY A 107 -12.02 3.52 -21.60
C GLY A 107 -12.13 3.22 -20.10
N VAL A 108 -11.98 4.23 -19.24
CA VAL A 108 -12.03 4.12 -17.77
C VAL A 108 -13.19 4.90 -17.17
N LEU A 109 -13.46 4.72 -15.88
CA LEU A 109 -14.52 5.48 -15.22
C LEU A 109 -14.09 6.93 -14.98
N LYS A 110 -15.08 7.83 -14.93
CA LYS A 110 -14.83 9.25 -14.64
C LYS A 110 -14.13 9.46 -13.28
N SER A 111 -14.45 8.63 -12.31
CA SER A 111 -13.85 8.58 -10.97
C SER A 111 -12.37 8.16 -10.98
N ASP A 112 -11.93 7.39 -11.98
CA ASP A 112 -10.54 6.99 -12.14
C ASP A 112 -9.65 8.15 -12.58
N ILE A 113 -10.23 9.13 -13.29
CA ILE A 113 -9.55 10.37 -13.66
C ILE A 113 -9.65 11.37 -12.51
N ASP A 114 -10.86 11.60 -12.01
CA ASP A 114 -11.15 12.59 -10.97
C ASP A 114 -11.88 11.95 -9.78
N PRO A 115 -11.18 11.82 -8.63
CA PRO A 115 -11.72 11.18 -7.43
C PRO A 115 -13.05 11.76 -6.95
N ARG A 116 -13.37 13.02 -7.28
CA ARG A 116 -14.64 13.66 -6.90
C ARG A 116 -15.89 12.92 -7.38
N TYR A 117 -15.75 12.09 -8.41
CA TYR A 117 -16.87 11.32 -8.97
C TYR A 117 -16.94 9.88 -8.44
N LYS A 118 -16.10 9.51 -7.47
CA LYS A 118 -16.20 8.21 -6.81
C LYS A 118 -17.37 8.22 -5.83
N ASP A 119 -18.21 7.19 -5.85
CA ASP A 119 -19.31 7.06 -4.90
C ASP A 119 -18.77 7.03 -3.46
N GLY A 120 -19.36 7.85 -2.59
CA GLY A 120 -18.85 8.05 -1.24
C GLY A 120 -17.57 8.91 -1.18
N TYR A 121 -17.30 9.79 -2.14
CA TYR A 121 -16.18 10.72 -2.02
C TYR A 121 -16.44 11.77 -0.92
N SER A 122 -15.79 11.61 0.24
CA SER A 122 -15.58 12.68 1.21
C SER A 122 -14.15 13.23 1.09
N ILE A 123 -13.99 14.56 1.16
CA ILE A 123 -12.67 15.19 1.31
C ILE A 123 -11.93 14.64 2.54
N GLU A 124 -12.67 14.27 3.60
CA GLU A 124 -12.11 13.68 4.80
C GLU A 124 -11.69 12.22 4.61
N GLU A 125 -12.34 11.48 3.71
CA GLU A 125 -11.93 10.12 3.31
C GLU A 125 -10.76 10.14 2.33
N TRP A 126 -10.70 11.11 1.42
CA TRP A 126 -9.53 11.32 0.57
C TRP A 126 -8.32 11.73 1.42
N LYS A 127 -8.48 12.67 2.36
CA LYS A 127 -7.44 12.97 3.35
C LYS A 127 -7.07 11.71 4.12
N LYS A 128 -8.03 10.95 4.65
CA LYS A 128 -7.77 9.63 5.28
C LYS A 128 -7.08 8.66 4.36
N SER A 129 -7.28 8.67 3.04
CA SER A 129 -6.56 7.80 2.10
C SER A 129 -5.13 8.31 1.80
N GLN A 130 -4.88 9.60 2.04
CA GLN A 130 -3.53 10.19 2.04
C GLN A 130 -2.84 10.02 3.41
N THR A 131 -3.60 10.01 4.51
CA THR A 131 -3.15 9.68 5.87
C THR A 131 -3.28 8.20 6.21
N ASP A 132 -3.81 7.31 5.36
CA ASP A 132 -3.70 5.85 5.45
C ASP A 132 -2.39 5.38 4.80
N SER A 133 -1.65 6.31 4.18
CA SER A 133 -0.19 6.25 4.19
C SER A 133 0.38 6.56 5.58
N SER A 134 -0.44 6.65 6.65
CA SER A 134 -0.01 6.33 8.01
C SER A 134 0.25 4.82 8.12
N ILE A 135 1.23 4.35 7.35
CA ILE A 135 2.34 3.74 8.05
C ILE A 135 2.69 4.81 9.11
N LYS A 136 2.53 4.50 10.40
CA LYS A 136 3.46 5.12 11.35
C LYS A 136 4.81 4.77 10.74
N ASN A 137 5.39 5.63 9.88
CA ASN A 137 6.70 5.36 9.34
C ASN A 137 7.49 5.12 10.61
N ASP A 138 7.92 3.87 10.75
CA ASP A 138 8.76 3.50 11.86
C ASP A 138 9.86 4.57 11.84
N PRO A 139 10.16 5.25 12.97
CA PRO A 139 11.18 6.29 12.98
C PRO A 139 12.44 5.89 12.19
N ILE A 140 12.73 4.59 12.17
CA ILE A 140 13.76 3.94 11.37
C ILE A 140 13.61 4.15 9.85
N ILE A 141 12.42 4.00 9.26
CA ILE A 141 12.17 4.19 7.82
C ILE A 141 12.41 5.64 7.41
N ASP A 142 11.90 6.59 8.21
CA ASP A 142 12.08 8.01 7.91
C ASP A 142 13.55 8.42 7.98
N GLU A 143 14.24 8.00 9.05
CA GLU A 143 15.68 8.23 9.21
C GLU A 143 16.49 7.56 8.08
N THR A 144 16.08 6.37 7.64
CA THR A 144 16.72 5.66 6.52
C THR A 144 16.58 6.45 5.21
N ILE A 145 15.40 6.98 4.91
CA ILE A 145 15.17 7.77 3.69
C ILE A 145 16.01 9.05 3.72
N GLU A 146 16.05 9.74 4.87
CA GLU A 146 16.81 10.97 5.01
C GLU A 146 18.32 10.71 4.87
N THR A 147 18.84 9.66 5.52
CA THR A 147 20.24 9.25 5.39
C THR A 147 20.59 8.89 3.95
N MET A 148 19.73 8.13 3.26
CA MET A 148 19.95 7.74 1.86
C MET A 148 20.06 8.94 0.92
N ARG A 149 19.32 10.02 1.17
CA ARG A 149 19.40 11.26 0.38
C ARG A 149 20.73 11.99 0.53
N GLN A 150 21.40 11.82 1.67
CA GLN A 150 22.67 12.48 1.98
C GLN A 150 23.88 11.68 1.47
N LEU A 151 23.73 10.37 1.22
CA LEU A 151 24.79 9.52 0.68
C LEU A 151 25.05 9.79 -0.80
N ASP A 152 26.30 9.60 -1.23
CA ASP A 152 26.67 9.57 -2.65
C ASP A 152 26.12 8.32 -3.37
N GLU A 153 25.98 8.40 -4.69
CA GLU A 153 25.38 7.35 -5.50
C GLU A 153 26.07 5.99 -5.34
N SER A 154 27.41 5.96 -5.19
CA SER A 154 28.15 4.72 -5.04
C SER A 154 27.79 4.01 -3.72
N ARG A 155 27.59 4.78 -2.64
CA ARG A 155 27.15 4.26 -1.34
C ARG A 155 25.69 3.86 -1.34
N GLN A 156 24.83 4.62 -2.03
CA GLN A 156 23.41 4.28 -2.17
C GLN A 156 23.24 2.89 -2.81
N GLN A 157 24.04 2.56 -3.83
CA GLN A 157 24.02 1.25 -4.48
C GLN A 157 24.40 0.12 -3.50
N VAL A 158 25.39 0.34 -2.63
CA VAL A 158 25.79 -0.63 -1.60
C VAL A 158 24.65 -0.85 -0.59
N VAL A 159 23.99 0.21 -0.13
CA VAL A 159 22.86 0.10 0.80
C VAL A 159 21.70 -0.66 0.14
N LEU A 160 21.38 -0.35 -1.12
CA LEU A 160 20.33 -1.04 -1.86
C LEU A 160 20.64 -2.53 -2.05
N ALA A 161 21.87 -2.86 -2.43
CA ALA A 161 22.30 -4.25 -2.58
C ALA A 161 22.18 -5.02 -1.26
N THR A 162 22.63 -4.41 -0.17
CA THR A 162 22.55 -5.01 1.18
C THR A 162 21.10 -5.20 1.62
N ALA A 163 20.25 -4.20 1.44
CA ALA A 163 18.83 -4.28 1.79
C ALA A 163 18.09 -5.41 1.03
N ASN A 164 18.42 -5.61 -0.25
CA ASN A 164 17.84 -6.70 -1.05
C ASN A 164 18.27 -8.08 -0.55
N VAL A 165 19.54 -8.25 -0.13
CA VAL A 165 20.03 -9.50 0.46
C VAL A 165 19.29 -9.81 1.76
N GLN A 166 19.17 -8.82 2.66
CA GLN A 166 18.47 -8.97 3.94
C GLN A 166 16.98 -9.32 3.74
N LEU A 167 16.32 -8.68 2.77
CA LEU A 167 14.93 -8.98 2.45
C LEU A 167 14.75 -10.43 1.96
N LYS A 168 15.69 -10.94 1.16
CA LYS A 168 15.69 -12.32 0.70
C LYS A 168 15.85 -13.28 1.88
N GLU A 169 16.86 -13.07 2.73
CA GLU A 169 17.11 -13.90 3.92
C GLU A 169 15.90 -13.96 4.86
N GLN A 170 15.23 -12.82 5.06
CA GLN A 170 14.00 -12.75 5.85
C GLN A 170 12.88 -13.62 5.27
N ASN A 171 12.71 -13.60 3.95
CA ASN A 171 11.66 -14.35 3.27
C ASN A 171 11.98 -15.85 3.22
N ASP A 172 13.23 -16.22 2.97
CA ASP A 172 13.71 -17.60 2.98
C ASP A 172 13.56 -18.22 4.38
N SER A 173 13.83 -17.44 5.44
CA SER A 173 13.63 -17.88 6.84
C SER A 173 12.16 -18.13 7.17
N LYS A 174 11.24 -17.33 6.62
CA LYS A 174 9.78 -17.50 6.80
C LYS A 174 9.24 -18.69 5.99
N ALA A 175 9.84 -19.00 4.84
CA ALA A 175 9.46 -20.15 4.02
C ALA A 175 9.96 -21.50 4.60
N LYS A 176 10.99 -21.48 5.45
CA LYS A 176 11.60 -22.68 6.05
C LYS A 176 10.90 -23.19 7.31
N VAL A 177 9.67 -22.75 7.61
CA VAL A 177 8.82 -23.40 8.61
C VAL A 177 8.16 -24.63 7.99
N ILE A 178 8.98 -25.60 7.61
CA ILE A 178 8.49 -26.97 7.53
C ILE A 178 8.29 -27.36 8.99
N PRO A 179 7.07 -27.70 9.45
CA PRO A 179 6.93 -28.25 10.79
C PRO A 179 7.92 -29.40 10.85
N MET A 180 8.83 -29.40 11.83
CA MET A 180 9.61 -30.59 12.10
C MET A 180 8.56 -31.69 12.23
N LYS A 181 8.47 -32.58 11.24
CA LYS A 181 7.72 -33.81 11.44
C LYS A 181 8.29 -34.32 12.74
N LYS A 182 7.46 -34.45 13.78
CA LYS A 182 7.86 -35.19 14.97
C LYS A 182 8.56 -36.42 14.40
N LYS A 183 9.84 -36.62 14.73
CA LYS A 183 10.51 -37.89 14.41
C LYS A 183 9.49 -38.94 14.81
N SER A 184 8.92 -39.63 13.84
CA SER A 184 8.12 -40.78 14.19
C SER A 184 9.11 -41.67 14.92
N ASN A 185 8.82 -42.07 16.15
CA ASN A 185 9.60 -43.11 16.83
C ASN A 185 9.48 -44.48 16.10
N VAL A 186 8.86 -44.49 14.92
CA VAL A 186 8.71 -45.62 14.03
C VAL A 186 9.78 -45.52 12.95
N LEU A 187 10.72 -46.48 12.99
CA LEU A 187 11.68 -46.74 11.94
C LEU A 187 10.94 -47.42 10.78
N SER A 188 10.63 -46.67 9.71
CA SER A 188 9.99 -47.24 8.52
C SER A 188 11.00 -47.99 7.65
N ASP A 189 10.54 -49.02 6.93
CA ASP A 189 11.40 -49.82 6.07
C ASP A 189 12.03 -48.98 4.93
N GLU A 190 11.35 -47.92 4.48
CA GLU A 190 11.88 -46.97 3.49
C GLU A 190 13.02 -46.12 4.04
N ALA A 191 12.89 -45.63 5.29
CA ALA A 191 13.96 -44.87 5.95
C ALA A 191 15.19 -45.75 6.22
N LEU A 192 14.96 -47.03 6.52
CA LEU A 192 16.01 -48.02 6.70
C LEU A 192 16.75 -48.29 5.39
N GLN A 193 16.01 -48.38 4.28
CA GLN A 193 16.58 -48.58 2.96
C GLN A 193 17.40 -47.38 2.50
N GLU A 194 16.90 -46.16 2.70
CA GLU A 194 17.63 -44.92 2.36
C GLU A 194 18.95 -44.78 3.13
N ALA A 195 18.94 -45.10 4.44
CA ALA A 195 20.14 -45.06 5.27
C ALA A 195 21.21 -46.06 4.81
N VAL A 196 20.77 -47.24 4.36
CA VAL A 196 21.66 -48.30 3.88
C VAL A 196 22.18 -48.01 2.47
N ASP A 197 21.37 -47.43 1.59
CA ASP A 197 21.78 -47.07 0.22
C ASP A 197 22.76 -45.89 0.19
N THR A 198 22.74 -45.03 1.21
CA THR A 198 23.72 -43.95 1.39
C THR A 198 24.95 -44.37 2.18
N ALA A 199 24.94 -45.55 2.81
CA ALA A 199 26.06 -46.05 3.58
C ALA A 199 27.19 -46.55 2.67
N VAL A 200 28.42 -46.27 3.11
CA VAL A 200 29.65 -46.75 2.50
C VAL A 200 30.47 -47.50 3.54
N ALA A 201 31.27 -48.46 3.10
CA ALA A 201 32.26 -49.12 3.95
C ALA A 201 33.35 -48.12 4.39
N PHE A 202 34.20 -48.53 5.34
CA PHE A 202 35.25 -47.66 5.91
C PHE A 202 36.22 -47.10 4.85
N ASP A 203 36.41 -47.82 3.76
CA ASP A 203 37.22 -47.43 2.60
C ASP A 203 36.48 -46.52 1.59
N GLY A 204 35.22 -46.16 1.87
CA GLY A 204 34.39 -45.32 1.03
C GLY A 204 33.71 -46.05 -0.13
N ILE A 205 33.82 -47.38 -0.21
CA ILE A 205 33.17 -48.19 -1.25
C ILE A 205 31.69 -48.41 -0.87
N PRO A 206 30.74 -48.27 -1.81
CA PRO A 206 29.33 -48.59 -1.56
C PRO A 206 29.13 -50.04 -1.12
N LEU A 207 28.25 -50.26 -0.15
CA LEU A 207 27.93 -51.61 0.34
C LEU A 207 27.29 -52.46 -0.77
N ASN A 208 27.65 -53.75 -0.82
CA ASN A 208 26.96 -54.71 -1.67
C ASN A 208 25.62 -55.16 -1.05
N GLU A 209 24.75 -55.79 -1.83
CA GLU A 209 23.39 -56.16 -1.38
C GLU A 209 23.36 -57.04 -0.11
N GLN A 210 24.34 -57.92 0.08
CA GLN A 210 24.42 -58.74 1.28
C GLN A 210 24.83 -57.92 2.51
N GLU A 211 25.78 -57.00 2.34
CA GLU A 211 26.22 -56.08 3.40
C GLU A 211 25.12 -55.08 3.78
N LYS A 212 24.37 -54.62 2.78
CA LYS A 212 23.20 -53.77 2.96
C LYS A 212 22.13 -54.45 3.81
N GLU A 213 21.77 -55.69 3.49
CA GLU A 213 20.78 -56.45 4.28
C GLU A 213 21.28 -56.74 5.70
N ALA A 214 22.58 -57.02 5.89
CA ALA A 214 23.16 -57.19 7.22
C ALA A 214 23.12 -55.89 8.04
N ALA A 215 23.47 -54.75 7.43
CA ALA A 215 23.39 -53.44 8.06
C ALA A 215 21.94 -53.08 8.42
N LYS A 216 21.00 -53.34 7.50
CA LYS A 216 19.56 -53.16 7.70
C LYS A 216 19.05 -53.94 8.92
N ALA A 217 19.40 -55.22 9.01
CA ALA A 217 19.03 -56.08 10.13
C ALA A 217 19.63 -55.59 11.47
N LEU A 218 20.88 -55.14 11.47
CA LEU A 218 21.54 -54.58 12.66
C LEU A 218 20.87 -53.30 13.12
N ILE A 219 20.65 -52.33 12.22
CA ILE A 219 20.03 -51.05 12.56
C ILE A 219 18.62 -51.25 13.11
N ARG A 220 17.84 -52.14 12.48
CA ARG A 220 16.50 -52.50 12.95
C ARG A 220 16.54 -53.11 14.35
N ARG A 221 17.43 -54.07 14.57
CA ARG A 221 17.59 -54.73 15.87
C ARG A 221 17.99 -53.74 16.97
N PHE A 222 18.97 -52.88 16.72
CA PHE A 222 19.37 -51.85 17.70
C PHE A 222 18.24 -50.88 18.01
N TRP A 223 17.49 -50.46 17.00
CA TRP A 223 16.33 -49.61 17.20
C TRP A 223 15.25 -50.31 18.05
N GLU A 224 14.95 -51.57 17.76
CA GLU A 224 13.99 -52.37 18.53
C GLU A 224 14.47 -52.60 19.99
N GLU A 225 15.77 -52.87 20.21
CA GLU A 225 16.38 -52.99 21.56
C GLU A 225 16.27 -51.68 22.36
N ASP A 226 16.55 -50.53 21.75
CA ASP A 226 16.47 -49.21 22.42
C ASP A 226 15.02 -48.73 22.67
N HIS A 227 14.02 -49.36 22.04
CA HIS A 227 12.60 -49.01 22.15
C HIS A 227 11.74 -50.14 22.73
N LEU A 228 12.35 -51.10 23.45
CA LEU A 228 11.68 -52.22 24.12
C LEU A 228 11.11 -51.86 25.52
N GLU A 229 11.33 -50.65 26.02
CA GLU A 229 10.76 -50.14 27.28
C GLU A 229 10.08 -48.78 27.06
N ASP A 230 8.81 -48.80 26.63
CA ASP A 230 7.79 -47.78 26.91
C ASP A 230 6.38 -48.37 26.72
#